data_AF-A0A516AG72-F1
#
_entry.id   AF-A0A516AG72-F1
#
_cell.length_a   1.000
_cell.length_b   1.000
_cell.length_c   1.000
_cell.angle_alpha   90.00
_cell.angle_beta   90.00
_cell.angle_gamma   90.00
#
_symmetry.space_group_name_H-M   'P 1'
#
loop_
_entity.id
_entity.type
_entity.pdbx_description
1 polymer ?
#
loop_
_entity_poly.entity_id
_entity_poly.type
_entity_poly.pdbx_seq_one_letter_code
_entity_poly.pdbx_strand_id
1 'polypeptide(L)'
;MAQDEPEDEEEGEAQWVFAEAALARAREVASEQAAQALRRSGATAAAAAEGGAAERRPAAPKPLPLEDASRLVLFYAQKLPELCELCGAPSEVRWTAVVFYRRFFVVRSAMEFDPLPMMFASVHLACKIEEVHEITLDRLLEAADFGADASLKARVLSLELPLLEGLRFQLLVEPKPDTALRMLAQELQHLLVQGSAHRRAPATELTEAAWQEVIARAENVAVELTVRTDAILRWPASIVIAAALSTALDEQSGRPANECGDVQALSDVLGALLEGNLEQEAQRVAVRSMVKEVVLSIQRLSNEPEITQDSVKEAAKVARRCHRAFERLREEATERHEAHRKERKRRWSQMKDAACRQVPTPILRDLADLNRKAAADMRRAAADAADEFVIRRPKEDMEDD
;
A
#
# COMPACT_ATOMS: atom_id res chain seq x y z
N MET A 1 -9.21 -6.68 -48.31
CA MET A 1 -9.77 -6.96 -46.97
C MET A 1 -8.73 -7.76 -46.21
N ALA A 2 -7.72 -7.06 -45.70
CA ALA A 2 -6.87 -7.60 -44.64
C ALA A 2 -7.47 -7.03 -43.35
N GLN A 3 -7.88 -7.91 -42.46
CA GLN A 3 -8.34 -7.54 -41.13
C GLN A 3 -7.07 -7.29 -40.32
N ASP A 4 -6.86 -6.03 -39.91
CA ASP A 4 -5.93 -5.69 -38.84
C ASP A 4 -6.44 -6.36 -37.57
N GLU A 5 -5.78 -7.45 -37.18
CA GLU A 5 -5.84 -7.93 -35.80
C GLU A 5 -5.14 -6.89 -34.91
N PRO A 6 -5.72 -6.50 -33.77
CA PRO A 6 -5.03 -5.61 -32.85
C PRO A 6 -3.80 -6.34 -32.33
N GLU A 7 -2.63 -5.82 -32.67
CA GLU A 7 -1.35 -6.21 -32.09
C GLU A 7 -1.52 -6.24 -30.56
N ASP A 8 -1.18 -7.39 -29.99
CA ASP A 8 -1.10 -7.61 -28.56
C ASP A 8 -0.33 -6.43 -27.93
N GLU A 9 -1.04 -5.60 -27.16
CA GLU A 9 -0.41 -4.65 -26.25
C GLU A 9 0.43 -5.49 -25.29
N GLU A 10 1.73 -5.60 -25.56
CA GLU A 10 2.72 -6.12 -24.62
C GLU A 10 2.36 -5.57 -23.24
N GLU A 11 2.28 -6.46 -22.23
CA GLU A 11 2.11 -6.12 -20.81
C GLU A 11 3.31 -5.29 -20.35
N GLY A 12 3.41 -4.05 -20.83
CA GLY A 12 4.44 -3.10 -20.45
C GLY A 12 4.30 -2.89 -18.96
N GLU A 13 5.39 -3.12 -18.23
CA GLU A 13 5.47 -2.85 -16.80
C GLU A 13 4.77 -1.52 -16.52
N ALA A 14 3.65 -1.58 -15.79
CA ALA A 14 2.82 -0.39 -15.61
C ALA A 14 3.63 0.66 -14.85
N GLN A 15 4.19 1.62 -15.60
CA GLN A 15 5.07 2.64 -15.05
C GLN A 15 4.22 3.65 -14.27
N TRP A 16 4.54 3.89 -13.00
CA TRP A 16 3.84 4.87 -12.14
C TRP A 16 4.20 6.33 -12.43
N VAL A 17 4.70 6.60 -13.64
CA VAL A 17 5.06 7.94 -14.11
C VAL A 17 4.08 8.31 -15.23
N PHE A 18 3.37 9.42 -15.04
CA PHE A 18 2.25 9.84 -15.85
C PHE A 18 2.50 11.23 -16.43
N ALA A 19 2.09 11.44 -17.68
CA ALA A 19 1.83 12.78 -18.18
C ALA A 19 0.67 13.42 -17.39
N GLU A 20 0.66 14.76 -17.29
CA GLU A 20 -0.33 15.52 -16.52
C GLU A 20 -1.78 15.13 -16.83
N ALA A 21 -2.11 15.09 -18.12
CA ALA A 21 -3.44 14.74 -18.59
C ALA A 21 -3.79 13.27 -18.30
N ALA A 22 -2.81 12.37 -18.32
CA ALA A 22 -3.03 10.95 -18.01
C ALA A 22 -3.31 10.75 -16.50
N LEU A 23 -2.57 11.46 -15.65
CA LEU A 23 -2.78 11.44 -14.19
C LEU A 23 -4.15 12.00 -13.81
N ALA A 24 -4.53 13.14 -14.41
CA ALA A 24 -5.86 13.74 -14.21
C ALA A 24 -6.97 12.76 -14.62
N ARG A 25 -6.87 12.15 -15.82
CA ARG A 25 -7.83 11.15 -16.29
C ARG A 25 -7.90 9.93 -15.37
N ALA A 26 -6.78 9.42 -14.88
CA ALA A 26 -6.77 8.25 -13.98
C ALA A 26 -7.57 8.53 -12.69
N ARG A 27 -7.39 9.73 -12.11
CA ARG A 27 -8.12 10.16 -10.91
C ARG A 27 -9.59 10.42 -11.18
N GLU A 28 -9.93 11.01 -12.33
CA GLU A 28 -11.31 11.19 -12.76
C GLU A 28 -12.03 9.84 -12.90
N VAL A 29 -11.38 8.86 -13.54
CA VAL A 29 -11.92 7.50 -13.68
C VAL A 29 -12.15 6.87 -12.31
N ALA A 30 -11.16 6.91 -11.40
CA ALA A 30 -11.29 6.36 -10.05
C ALA A 30 -12.42 7.05 -9.26
N SER A 31 -12.53 8.38 -9.36
CA SER A 31 -13.58 9.16 -8.71
C SER A 31 -14.97 8.83 -9.25
N GLU A 32 -15.12 8.78 -10.57
CA GLU A 32 -16.40 8.50 -11.22
C GLU A 32 -16.85 7.05 -10.96
N GLN A 33 -15.93 6.08 -10.93
CA GLN A 33 -16.24 4.69 -10.53
C GLN A 33 -16.83 4.63 -9.11
N ALA A 34 -16.19 5.31 -8.14
CA ALA A 34 -16.69 5.38 -6.77
C ALA A 34 -18.04 6.13 -6.69
N ALA A 35 -18.20 7.23 -7.43
CA ALA A 35 -19.46 7.95 -7.50
C ALA A 35 -20.60 7.08 -8.08
N GLN A 36 -20.32 6.30 -9.13
CA GLN A 36 -21.28 5.36 -9.71
C GLN A 36 -21.67 4.25 -8.73
N ALA A 37 -20.72 3.70 -7.97
CA ALA A 37 -21.01 2.71 -6.94
C ALA A 37 -21.98 3.27 -5.87
N LEU A 38 -21.76 4.51 -5.41
CA LEU A 38 -22.66 5.21 -4.48
C LEU A 38 -24.06 5.44 -5.08
N ARG A 39 -24.14 5.88 -6.34
CA ARG A 39 -25.42 6.11 -7.04
C ARG A 39 -26.21 4.81 -7.20
N ARG A 40 -25.55 3.72 -7.60
CA ARG A 40 -26.18 2.39 -7.76
C ARG A 40 -26.72 1.88 -6.42
N SER A 41 -25.94 2.01 -5.36
CA SER A 41 -26.38 1.69 -3.99
C SER A 41 -27.63 2.47 -3.60
N GLY A 42 -27.64 3.79 -3.82
CA GLY A 42 -28.79 4.64 -3.56
C GLY A 42 -30.05 4.25 -4.33
N ALA A 43 -29.92 3.93 -5.61
CA ALA A 43 -31.03 3.50 -6.45
C ALA A 43 -31.62 2.17 -5.97
N THR A 44 -30.78 1.19 -5.61
CA THR A 44 -31.26 -0.09 -5.05
C THR A 44 -31.98 0.09 -3.71
N ALA A 45 -31.52 1.02 -2.86
CA ALA A 45 -32.18 1.32 -1.59
C ALA A 45 -33.54 2.01 -1.80
N ALA A 46 -33.65 2.93 -2.76
CA ALA A 46 -34.91 3.59 -3.11
C ALA A 46 -35.94 2.60 -3.67
N ALA A 47 -35.54 1.74 -4.61
CA ALA A 47 -36.43 0.71 -5.17
C ALA A 47 -36.93 -0.29 -4.12
N ALA A 48 -36.10 -0.66 -3.13
CA ALA A 48 -36.51 -1.53 -2.03
C ALA A 48 -37.50 -0.86 -1.07
N ALA A 49 -37.42 0.46 -0.88
CA ALA A 49 -38.34 1.22 -0.04
C ALA A 49 -39.74 1.34 -0.66
N GLU A 50 -39.84 1.41 -1.99
CA GLU A 50 -41.12 1.42 -2.72
C GLU A 50 -41.84 0.05 -2.67
N GLY A 51 -41.10 -1.06 -2.52
CA GLY A 51 -41.62 -2.42 -2.42
C GLY A 51 -42.20 -2.84 -1.06
N GLY A 52 -42.36 -1.92 -0.10
CA GLY A 52 -43.03 -2.16 1.18
C GLY A 52 -42.25 -2.96 2.23
N ALA A 53 -40.97 -3.27 1.99
CA ALA A 53 -40.11 -4.02 2.91
C ALA A 53 -38.78 -3.30 3.17
N ALA A 54 -38.78 -2.20 3.92
CA ALA A 54 -37.56 -1.69 4.54
C ALA A 54 -37.83 -0.73 5.71
N GLU A 55 -37.25 -1.03 6.86
CA GLU A 55 -36.83 -0.01 7.83
C GLU A 55 -36.06 1.09 7.08
N ARG A 56 -36.26 2.36 7.47
CA ARG A 56 -35.71 3.57 6.81
C ARG A 56 -34.21 3.44 6.53
N ARG A 57 -33.85 2.95 5.33
CA ARG A 57 -32.47 2.98 4.84
C ARG A 57 -32.06 4.45 4.63
N PRO A 58 -30.89 4.88 5.13
CA PRO A 58 -30.44 6.25 4.92
C PRO A 58 -30.15 6.49 3.43
N ALA A 59 -30.57 7.65 2.92
CA ALA A 59 -30.33 8.07 1.55
C ALA A 59 -28.84 8.02 1.17
N ALA A 60 -28.53 7.69 -0.07
CA ALA A 60 -27.15 7.65 -0.55
C ALA A 60 -26.48 9.02 -0.39
N PRO A 61 -25.23 9.06 0.09
CA PRO A 61 -24.52 10.32 0.27
C PRO A 61 -24.21 10.95 -1.09
N LYS A 62 -24.20 12.29 -1.12
CA LYS A 62 -23.71 13.04 -2.28
C LYS A 62 -22.21 12.72 -2.47
N PRO A 63 -21.77 12.36 -3.69
CA PRO A 63 -20.36 12.14 -3.99
C PRO A 63 -19.50 13.36 -3.66
N LEU A 64 -18.29 13.13 -3.17
CA LEU A 64 -17.29 14.16 -2.91
C LEU A 64 -16.71 14.65 -4.26
N PRO A 65 -16.63 15.98 -4.50
CA PRO A 65 -15.95 16.51 -5.67
C PRO A 65 -14.49 16.06 -5.75
N LEU A 66 -13.96 15.88 -6.98
CA LEU A 66 -12.59 15.41 -7.19
C LEU A 66 -11.53 16.34 -6.57
N GLU A 67 -11.74 17.65 -6.65
CA GLU A 67 -10.81 18.64 -6.07
C GLU A 67 -10.74 18.50 -4.53
N ASP A 68 -11.90 18.39 -3.87
CA ASP A 68 -11.99 18.18 -2.42
C ASP A 68 -11.39 16.84 -1.99
N ALA A 69 -11.61 15.79 -2.80
CA ALA A 69 -11.01 14.48 -2.58
C ALA A 69 -9.48 14.55 -2.68
N SER A 70 -8.96 15.26 -3.69
CA SER A 70 -7.51 15.42 -3.91
C SER A 70 -6.85 16.24 -2.80
N ARG A 71 -7.50 17.32 -2.34
CA ARG A 71 -7.05 18.10 -1.19
C ARG A 71 -7.02 17.28 0.10
N LEU A 72 -8.03 16.44 0.32
CA LEU A 72 -8.08 15.56 1.49
C LEU A 72 -6.93 14.53 1.45
N VAL A 73 -6.64 13.94 0.29
CA VAL A 73 -5.50 13.03 0.10
C VAL A 73 -4.17 13.76 0.35
N LEU A 74 -3.98 14.95 -0.21
CA LEU A 74 -2.76 15.74 0.01
C LEU A 74 -2.56 16.15 1.46
N PHE A 75 -3.63 16.50 2.19
CA PHE A 75 -3.57 16.80 3.62
C PHE A 75 -2.98 15.63 4.43
N TYR A 76 -3.47 14.41 4.19
CA TYR A 76 -2.93 13.24 4.90
C TYR A 76 -1.56 12.80 4.35
N ALA A 77 -1.26 13.04 3.07
CA ALA A 77 0.09 12.85 2.55
C ALA A 77 1.12 13.74 3.28
N GLN A 78 0.76 15.00 3.57
CA GLN A 78 1.60 15.93 4.34
C GLN A 78 1.82 15.48 5.79
N LYS A 79 0.86 14.75 6.38
CA LYS A 79 0.97 14.21 7.75
C LYS A 79 1.68 12.87 7.85
N LEU A 80 1.92 12.20 6.74
CA LEU A 80 2.56 10.90 6.71
C LEU A 80 4.04 10.95 7.17
N PRO A 81 4.89 11.90 6.73
CA PRO A 81 6.24 12.06 7.27
C PRO A 81 6.27 12.27 8.79
N GLU A 82 5.39 13.12 9.32
CA GLU A 82 5.25 13.37 10.76
C GLU A 82 4.91 12.07 11.51
N LEU A 83 4.01 11.24 10.97
CA LEU A 83 3.67 9.95 11.54
C LEU A 83 4.89 9.00 11.58
N CYS A 84 5.67 8.95 10.50
CA CYS A 84 6.90 8.15 10.46
C CYS A 84 7.92 8.62 11.51
N GLU A 85 8.07 9.92 11.71
CA GLU A 85 8.97 10.48 12.71
C GLU A 85 8.53 10.15 14.13
N LEU A 86 7.22 10.25 14.43
CA LEU A 86 6.66 9.91 15.74
C LEU A 86 6.93 8.45 16.14
N CYS A 87 6.95 7.53 15.18
CA CYS A 87 7.25 6.11 15.45
C CYS A 87 8.71 5.73 15.24
N GLY A 88 9.60 6.69 14.96
CA GLY A 88 11.03 6.44 14.71
C GLY A 88 11.29 5.59 13.46
N ALA A 89 10.43 5.69 12.45
CA ALA A 89 10.65 5.00 11.18
C ALA A 89 11.84 5.58 10.43
N PRO A 90 12.71 4.74 9.83
CA PRO A 90 13.84 5.21 9.05
C PRO A 90 13.38 5.86 7.74
N SER A 91 14.29 6.58 7.08
CA SER A 91 13.97 7.39 5.88
C SER A 91 13.50 6.54 4.71
N GLU A 92 13.99 5.30 4.58
CA GLU A 92 13.57 4.35 3.55
C GLU A 92 12.11 3.96 3.70
N VAL A 93 11.68 3.65 4.93
CA VAL A 93 10.27 3.36 5.24
C VAL A 93 9.39 4.57 4.96
N ARG A 94 9.83 5.75 5.40
CA ARG A 94 9.11 7.01 5.16
C ARG A 94 8.90 7.26 3.68
N TRP A 95 9.97 7.12 2.87
CA TRP A 95 9.89 7.29 1.42
C TRP A 95 8.94 6.28 0.78
N THR A 96 9.10 5.00 1.06
CA THR A 96 8.24 3.93 0.52
C THR A 96 6.78 4.13 0.89
N ALA A 97 6.49 4.49 2.14
CA ALA A 97 5.13 4.75 2.61
C ALA A 97 4.48 5.94 1.87
N VAL A 98 5.23 7.03 1.67
CA VAL A 98 4.78 8.15 0.84
C VAL A 98 4.47 7.69 -0.57
N VAL A 99 5.39 6.98 -1.24
CA VAL A 99 5.17 6.53 -2.63
C VAL A 99 3.95 5.61 -2.75
N PHE A 100 3.79 4.65 -1.83
CA PHE A 100 2.63 3.77 -1.79
C PHE A 100 1.33 4.56 -1.66
N TYR A 101 1.29 5.49 -0.71
CA TYR A 101 0.13 6.33 -0.48
C TYR A 101 -0.25 7.16 -1.73
N ARG A 102 0.75 7.78 -2.37
CA ARG A 102 0.54 8.59 -3.57
C ARG A 102 0.06 7.74 -4.75
N ARG A 103 0.69 6.58 -5.01
CA ARG A 103 0.29 5.64 -6.07
C ARG A 103 -1.13 5.11 -5.86
N PHE A 104 -1.47 4.72 -4.65
CA PHE A 104 -2.78 4.17 -4.31
C PHE A 104 -3.93 5.12 -4.69
N PHE A 105 -3.83 6.40 -4.31
CA PHE A 105 -4.86 7.40 -4.61
C PHE A 105 -4.85 7.95 -6.04
N VAL A 106 -4.00 7.43 -6.92
CA VAL A 106 -4.16 7.61 -8.38
C VAL A 106 -5.30 6.74 -8.91
N VAL A 107 -5.35 5.49 -8.46
CA VAL A 107 -6.24 4.45 -9.01
C VAL A 107 -7.45 4.16 -8.12
N ARG A 108 -7.43 4.62 -6.86
CA ARG A 108 -8.53 4.49 -5.90
C ARG A 108 -9.02 5.86 -5.44
N SER A 109 -10.32 5.96 -5.17
CA SER A 109 -10.94 7.21 -4.72
C SER A 109 -10.92 7.34 -3.19
N ALA A 110 -10.69 8.56 -2.70
CA ALA A 110 -10.86 8.93 -1.29
C ALA A 110 -12.33 8.87 -0.80
N MET A 111 -13.29 8.71 -1.72
CA MET A 111 -14.68 8.42 -1.35
C MET A 111 -14.86 6.98 -0.85
N GLU A 112 -14.10 6.05 -1.41
CA GLU A 112 -14.17 4.62 -1.11
C GLU A 112 -13.23 4.25 0.05
N PHE A 113 -11.99 4.75 -0.02
CA PHE A 113 -10.95 4.48 0.96
C PHE A 113 -10.70 5.72 1.81
N ASP A 114 -10.72 5.55 3.12
CA ASP A 114 -10.43 6.65 4.05
C ASP A 114 -8.92 6.95 4.06
N PRO A 115 -8.52 8.18 3.69
CA PRO A 115 -7.14 8.62 3.69
C PRO A 115 -6.39 8.39 5.01
N LEU A 116 -7.05 8.52 6.17
CA LEU A 116 -6.39 8.40 7.47
C LEU A 116 -5.94 6.95 7.77
N PRO A 117 -6.83 5.93 7.80
CA PRO A 117 -6.40 4.54 7.94
C PRO A 117 -5.49 4.07 6.80
N MET A 118 -5.65 4.60 5.57
CA MET A 118 -4.77 4.27 4.45
C MET A 118 -3.34 4.78 4.67
N MET A 119 -3.17 5.94 5.32
CA MET A 119 -1.86 6.46 5.73
C MET A 119 -1.17 5.48 6.69
N PHE A 120 -1.86 5.01 7.73
CA PHE A 120 -1.34 3.98 8.65
C PHE A 120 -1.04 2.66 7.93
N ALA A 121 -1.92 2.22 7.03
CA ALA A 121 -1.71 1.00 6.25
C ALA A 121 -0.49 1.12 5.33
N SER A 122 -0.23 2.30 4.76
CA SER A 122 0.92 2.57 3.90
C SER A 122 2.23 2.49 4.68
N VAL A 123 2.28 3.08 5.89
CA VAL A 123 3.45 2.96 6.78
C VAL A 123 3.64 1.52 7.24
N HIS A 124 2.57 0.85 7.68
CA HIS A 124 2.64 -0.54 8.14
C HIS A 124 3.13 -1.49 7.03
N LEU A 125 2.63 -1.33 5.80
CA LEU A 125 3.11 -2.10 4.66
C LEU A 125 4.57 -1.76 4.32
N ALA A 126 4.94 -0.47 4.30
CA ALA A 126 6.31 -0.06 4.05
C ALA A 126 7.31 -0.65 5.07
N CYS A 127 6.95 -0.69 6.36
CA CYS A 127 7.76 -1.37 7.37
C CYS A 127 8.01 -2.85 7.02
N LYS A 128 7.01 -3.56 6.50
CA LYS A 128 7.19 -4.95 6.06
C LYS A 128 8.13 -5.03 4.85
N ILE A 129 7.96 -4.16 3.86
CA ILE A 129 8.76 -4.19 2.62
C ILE A 129 10.23 -3.80 2.85
N GLU A 130 10.48 -2.85 3.75
CA GLU A 130 11.84 -2.46 4.13
C GLU A 130 12.40 -3.31 5.29
N GLU A 131 11.73 -4.41 5.66
CA GLU A 131 12.14 -5.36 6.71
C GLU A 131 12.35 -4.72 8.10
N VAL A 132 11.63 -3.64 8.40
CA VAL A 132 11.64 -2.93 9.70
C VAL A 132 10.56 -3.51 10.62
N HIS A 133 10.93 -4.55 11.37
CA HIS A 133 10.00 -5.31 12.21
C HIS A 133 9.72 -4.69 13.58
N GLU A 134 10.54 -3.75 14.03
CA GLU A 134 10.42 -3.11 15.35
C GLU A 134 9.21 -2.17 15.46
N ILE A 135 8.70 -1.71 14.31
CA ILE A 135 7.57 -0.79 14.21
C ILE A 135 6.30 -1.61 13.90
N THR A 136 5.69 -2.13 14.96
CA THR A 136 4.42 -2.85 14.86
C THR A 136 3.26 -1.87 14.64
N LEU A 137 2.13 -2.37 14.11
CA LEU A 137 0.92 -1.55 13.98
C LEU A 137 0.45 -0.99 15.32
N ASP A 138 0.59 -1.76 16.40
CA ASP A 138 0.23 -1.29 17.75
C ASP A 138 1.08 -0.10 18.19
N ARG A 139 2.41 -0.18 18.01
CA ARG A 139 3.31 0.94 18.31
C ARG A 139 3.02 2.16 17.45
N LEU A 140 2.72 1.95 16.17
CA LEU A 140 2.38 3.03 15.24
C LEU A 140 1.09 3.75 15.68
N LEU A 141 0.07 3.01 16.10
CA LEU A 141 -1.19 3.58 16.59
C LEU A 141 -1.01 4.24 17.97
N GLU A 142 -0.23 3.65 18.87
CA GLU A 142 0.11 4.22 20.18
C GLU A 142 0.86 5.55 20.03
N ALA A 143 1.86 5.62 19.14
CA ALA A 143 2.63 6.84 18.87
C ALA A 143 1.78 8.00 18.32
N ALA A 144 0.63 7.70 17.71
CA ALA A 144 -0.31 8.66 17.16
C ALA A 144 -1.57 8.86 18.03
N ASP A 145 -1.52 8.47 19.30
CA ASP A 145 -2.64 8.57 20.27
C ASP A 145 -3.92 7.76 19.89
N PHE A 146 -3.77 6.75 19.04
CA PHE A 146 -4.84 5.84 18.61
C PHE A 146 -4.75 4.42 19.20
N GLY A 147 -3.85 4.17 20.16
CA GLY A 147 -3.59 2.82 20.69
C GLY A 147 -4.82 2.10 21.28
N ALA A 148 -5.81 2.84 21.77
CA ALA A 148 -7.06 2.28 22.31
C ALA A 148 -8.16 2.07 21.23
N ASP A 149 -7.97 2.56 20.01
CA ASP A 149 -8.98 2.48 18.94
C ASP A 149 -8.89 1.14 18.19
N ALA A 150 -9.53 0.12 18.78
CA ALA A 150 -9.62 -1.21 18.19
C ALA A 150 -10.34 -1.21 16.81
N SER A 151 -11.24 -0.25 16.57
CA SER A 151 -11.94 -0.10 15.29
C SER A 151 -10.98 0.37 14.20
N LEU A 152 -10.17 1.39 14.49
CA LEU A 152 -9.13 1.86 13.57
C LEU A 152 -8.12 0.76 13.27
N LYS A 153 -7.64 0.02 14.28
CA LYS A 153 -6.73 -1.12 14.08
C LYS A 153 -7.30 -2.14 13.09
N ALA A 154 -8.55 -2.55 13.28
CA ALA A 154 -9.22 -3.49 12.38
C ALA A 154 -9.36 -2.92 10.96
N ARG A 155 -9.69 -1.61 10.82
CA ARG A 155 -9.77 -0.93 9.53
C ARG A 155 -8.41 -0.91 8.84
N VAL A 156 -7.32 -0.56 9.52
CA VAL A 156 -5.96 -0.55 8.95
C VAL A 156 -5.57 -1.94 8.44
N LEU A 157 -5.79 -2.99 9.24
CA LEU A 157 -5.52 -4.37 8.83
C LEU A 157 -6.34 -4.80 7.60
N SER A 158 -7.61 -4.36 7.52
CA SER A 158 -8.46 -4.67 6.35
C SER A 158 -8.00 -3.99 5.06
N LEU A 159 -7.13 -2.98 5.14
CA LEU A 159 -6.62 -2.22 4.00
C LEU A 159 -5.33 -2.79 3.40
N GLU A 160 -4.69 -3.76 4.04
CA GLU A 160 -3.45 -4.35 3.56
C GLU A 160 -3.58 -4.93 2.14
N LEU A 161 -4.57 -5.80 1.91
CA LEU A 161 -4.81 -6.37 0.59
C LEU A 161 -5.29 -5.33 -0.44
N PRO A 162 -6.29 -4.47 -0.14
CA PRO A 162 -6.67 -3.39 -1.06
C PRO A 162 -5.50 -2.48 -1.45
N LEU A 163 -4.58 -2.19 -0.53
CA LEU A 163 -3.38 -1.41 -0.80
C LEU A 163 -2.48 -2.15 -1.79
N LEU A 164 -2.17 -3.43 -1.54
CA LEU A 164 -1.37 -4.27 -2.45
C LEU A 164 -1.97 -4.33 -3.86
N GLU A 165 -3.29 -4.54 -3.96
CA GLU A 165 -4.02 -4.55 -5.23
C GLU A 165 -3.98 -3.18 -5.91
N GLY A 166 -4.14 -2.10 -5.15
CA GLY A 166 -4.05 -0.72 -5.65
C GLY A 166 -2.65 -0.38 -6.17
N LEU A 167 -1.60 -0.94 -5.57
CA LEU A 167 -0.22 -0.82 -6.03
C LEU A 167 0.13 -1.77 -7.17
N ARG A 168 -0.82 -2.62 -7.62
CA ARG A 168 -0.58 -3.68 -8.60
C ARG A 168 0.61 -4.57 -8.22
N PHE A 169 0.82 -4.78 -6.92
CA PHE A 169 1.95 -5.52 -6.37
C PHE A 169 3.34 -5.00 -6.78
N GLN A 170 3.45 -3.74 -7.21
CA GLN A 170 4.74 -3.08 -7.46
C GLN A 170 5.27 -2.43 -6.18
N LEU A 171 5.92 -3.26 -5.36
CA LEU A 171 6.35 -2.90 -4.00
C LEU A 171 7.77 -2.34 -3.95
N LEU A 172 8.60 -2.62 -4.95
CA LEU A 172 9.94 -2.05 -5.05
C LEU A 172 9.84 -0.55 -5.38
N VAL A 173 10.36 0.28 -4.47
CA VAL A 173 10.44 1.73 -4.63
C VAL A 173 11.90 2.13 -4.61
N GLU A 174 12.46 2.35 -5.80
CA GLU A 174 13.85 2.77 -5.98
C GLU A 174 13.96 3.94 -6.97
N PRO A 175 15.01 4.76 -6.87
CA PRO A 175 16.00 4.81 -5.78
C PRO A 175 15.44 5.40 -4.46
N LYS A 176 16.00 4.97 -3.33
CA LYS A 176 15.82 5.68 -2.04
C LYS A 176 16.58 7.02 -2.03
N PRO A 177 15.96 8.14 -1.61
CA PRO A 177 16.60 9.46 -1.61
C PRO A 177 17.91 9.48 -0.84
N ASP A 178 17.92 9.03 0.40
CA ASP A 178 19.12 9.04 1.25
C ASP A 178 20.31 8.30 0.60
N THR A 179 20.08 7.05 0.16
CA THR A 179 21.14 6.25 -0.48
C THR A 179 21.62 6.89 -1.79
N ALA A 180 20.70 7.33 -2.65
CA ALA A 180 21.05 7.94 -3.93
C ALA A 180 21.78 9.29 -3.76
N LEU A 181 21.35 10.12 -2.81
CA LEU A 181 21.99 11.39 -2.51
C LEU A 181 23.42 11.19 -2.00
N ARG A 182 23.64 10.23 -1.09
CA ARG A 182 24.99 9.89 -0.63
C ARG A 182 25.88 9.40 -1.77
N MET A 183 25.37 8.52 -2.64
CA MET A 183 26.13 8.03 -3.80
C MET A 183 26.49 9.16 -4.77
N LEU A 184 25.53 10.03 -5.10
CA LEU A 184 25.76 11.19 -5.97
C LEU A 184 26.75 12.17 -5.34
N ALA A 185 26.65 12.44 -4.03
CA ALA A 185 27.57 13.30 -3.32
C ALA A 185 29.00 12.73 -3.33
N GLN A 186 29.17 11.43 -3.10
CA GLN A 186 30.47 10.76 -3.17
C GLN A 186 31.09 10.85 -4.57
N GLU A 187 30.30 10.64 -5.62
CA GLU A 187 30.78 10.76 -7.00
C GLU A 187 31.19 12.21 -7.33
N LEU A 188 30.40 13.20 -6.88
CA LEU A 188 30.75 14.61 -7.04
C LEU A 188 32.05 14.94 -6.30
N GLN A 189 32.22 14.50 -5.05
CA GLN A 189 33.46 14.69 -4.30
C GLN A 189 34.67 14.09 -5.03
N HIS A 190 34.52 12.88 -5.57
CA HIS A 190 35.58 12.20 -6.29
C HIS A 190 35.96 12.94 -7.59
N LEU A 191 34.97 13.42 -8.36
CA LEU A 191 35.22 14.25 -9.55
C LEU A 191 35.89 15.58 -9.22
N LEU A 192 35.58 16.20 -8.08
CA LEU A 192 36.25 17.41 -7.63
C LEU A 192 37.73 17.15 -7.31
N VAL A 193 38.05 16.05 -6.64
CA VAL A 193 39.44 15.67 -6.34
C VAL A 193 40.22 15.40 -7.64
N GLN A 194 39.61 14.70 -8.60
CA GLN A 194 40.25 14.43 -9.90
C GLN A 194 40.39 15.67 -10.79
N GLY A 195 39.38 16.55 -10.81
CA GLY A 195 39.37 17.79 -11.57
C GLY A 195 40.35 18.84 -11.03
N SER A 196 40.56 18.87 -9.71
CA SER A 196 41.54 19.73 -9.02
C SER A 196 42.99 19.42 -9.40
N ALA A 197 43.29 18.20 -9.90
CA ALA A 197 44.60 17.88 -10.44
C ALA A 197 44.92 18.62 -11.77
N HIS A 198 43.89 19.09 -12.49
CA HIS A 198 44.04 19.74 -13.81
C HIS A 198 43.61 21.22 -13.85
N ARG A 199 42.89 21.75 -12.86
CA ARG A 199 42.47 23.17 -12.80
C ARG A 199 43.18 23.94 -11.68
N ARG A 200 43.74 25.09 -12.04
CA ARG A 200 44.41 26.06 -11.15
C ARG A 200 43.39 27.05 -10.57
N ALA A 201 42.36 26.57 -9.90
CA ALA A 201 41.41 27.40 -9.15
C ALA A 201 40.87 26.59 -7.96
N PRO A 202 40.67 27.19 -6.78
CA PRO A 202 40.10 26.48 -5.65
C PRO A 202 38.65 26.14 -6.02
N ALA A 203 38.37 24.88 -6.33
CA ALA A 203 37.02 24.38 -6.15
C ALA A 203 36.66 24.69 -4.68
N THR A 204 35.50 25.28 -4.44
CA THR A 204 34.96 25.47 -3.09
C THR A 204 34.85 24.08 -2.44
N GLU A 205 35.90 23.67 -1.73
CA GLU A 205 35.95 22.40 -1.01
C GLU A 205 34.94 22.51 0.13
N LEU A 206 33.75 21.94 -0.09
CA LEU A 206 32.76 21.76 0.95
C LEU A 206 33.35 20.83 2.01
N THR A 207 33.21 21.21 3.27
CA THR A 207 33.57 20.33 4.39
C THR A 207 32.65 19.12 4.45
N GLU A 208 33.07 18.04 5.09
CA GLU A 208 32.22 16.85 5.29
C GLU A 208 30.89 17.21 5.96
N ALA A 209 30.92 18.08 6.97
CA ALA A 209 29.72 18.59 7.62
C ALA A 209 28.78 19.35 6.66
N ALA A 210 29.34 20.12 5.71
CA ALA A 210 28.53 20.83 4.71
C ALA A 210 27.88 19.85 3.72
N TRP A 211 28.54 18.76 3.35
CA TRP A 211 27.94 17.71 2.53
C TRP A 211 26.78 17.01 3.23
N GLN A 212 26.93 16.68 4.51
CA GLN A 212 25.85 16.08 5.30
C GLN A 212 24.62 17.00 5.37
N GLU A 213 24.84 18.31 5.56
CA GLU A 213 23.77 19.31 5.55
C GLU A 213 23.08 19.42 4.17
N VAL A 214 23.85 19.41 3.08
CA VAL A 214 23.30 19.43 1.71
C VAL A 214 22.46 18.17 1.44
N ILE A 215 22.93 17.00 1.86
CA ILE A 215 22.22 15.72 1.70
C ILE A 215 20.90 15.75 2.50
N ALA A 216 20.96 16.14 3.78
CA ALA A 216 19.77 16.22 4.63
C ALA A 216 18.74 17.20 4.07
N ARG A 217 19.19 18.36 3.56
CA ARG A 217 18.31 19.35 2.91
C ARG A 217 17.69 18.80 1.63
N ALA A 218 18.49 18.17 0.77
CA ALA A 218 18.01 17.57 -0.47
C ALA A 218 16.99 16.44 -0.20
N GLU A 219 17.20 15.62 0.82
CA GLU A 219 16.23 14.60 1.24
C GLU A 219 14.91 15.24 1.65
N ASN A 220 14.95 16.26 2.52
CA ASN A 220 13.77 16.98 2.97
C ASN A 220 13.01 17.61 1.80
N VAL A 221 13.70 18.26 0.87
CA VAL A 221 13.09 18.85 -0.34
C VAL A 221 12.44 17.77 -1.22
N ALA A 222 13.09 16.62 -1.42
CA ALA A 222 12.54 15.53 -2.23
C ALA A 222 11.26 14.94 -1.60
N VAL A 223 11.26 14.73 -0.28
CA VAL A 223 10.08 14.26 0.48
C VAL A 223 8.97 15.30 0.44
N GLU A 224 9.28 16.57 0.74
CA GLU A 224 8.32 17.67 0.77
C GLU A 224 7.64 17.85 -0.59
N LEU A 225 8.42 17.88 -1.67
CA LEU A 225 7.88 17.98 -3.02
C LEU A 225 6.92 16.82 -3.33
N THR A 226 7.25 15.62 -2.86
CA THR A 226 6.44 14.42 -3.13
C THR A 226 5.12 14.39 -2.36
N VAL A 227 5.11 14.88 -1.11
CA VAL A 227 3.88 14.89 -0.29
C VAL A 227 2.97 16.07 -0.63
N ARG A 228 3.55 17.19 -1.09
CA ARG A 228 2.80 18.41 -1.42
C ARG A 228 2.36 18.47 -2.89
N THR A 229 3.02 17.76 -3.79
CA THR A 229 2.74 17.78 -5.24
C THR A 229 2.70 16.38 -5.84
N ASP A 230 2.36 16.27 -7.12
CA ASP A 230 2.35 14.99 -7.86
C ASP A 230 3.72 14.59 -8.42
N ALA A 231 4.83 15.15 -7.91
CA ALA A 231 6.14 15.00 -8.51
C ALA A 231 6.58 13.54 -8.74
N ILE A 232 6.40 12.67 -7.75
CA ILE A 232 6.78 11.24 -7.85
C ILE A 232 5.93 10.45 -8.86
N LEU A 233 4.76 11.00 -9.22
CA LEU A 233 3.86 10.42 -10.21
C LEU A 233 4.07 11.03 -11.60
N ARG A 234 4.88 12.09 -11.71
CA ARG A 234 5.11 12.88 -12.92
C ARG A 234 6.50 12.68 -13.50
N TRP A 235 7.48 12.50 -12.63
CA TRP A 235 8.89 12.34 -12.99
C TRP A 235 9.48 11.12 -12.28
N PRO A 236 10.50 10.47 -12.88
CA PRO A 236 11.23 9.40 -12.21
C PRO A 236 11.84 9.88 -10.89
N ALA A 237 11.87 9.01 -9.89
CA ALA A 237 12.42 9.33 -8.56
C ALA A 237 13.88 9.83 -8.63
N SER A 238 14.69 9.26 -9.53
CA SER A 238 16.07 9.70 -9.79
C SER A 238 16.16 11.17 -10.21
N ILE A 239 15.24 11.64 -11.06
CA ILE A 239 15.17 13.05 -11.50
C ILE A 239 14.76 13.95 -10.34
N VAL A 240 13.78 13.52 -9.54
CA VAL A 240 13.32 14.28 -8.36
C VAL A 240 14.46 14.45 -7.35
N ILE A 241 15.18 13.36 -7.06
CA ILE A 241 16.31 13.36 -6.13
C ILE A 241 17.47 14.22 -6.65
N ALA A 242 17.82 14.09 -7.94
CA ALA A 242 18.88 14.88 -8.54
C ALA A 242 18.55 16.39 -8.58
N ALA A 243 17.30 16.75 -8.87
CA ALA A 243 16.84 18.14 -8.84
C ALA A 243 16.84 18.71 -7.42
N ALA A 244 16.46 17.91 -6.42
CA ALA A 244 16.55 18.31 -5.02
C ALA A 244 18.00 18.55 -4.57
N LEU A 245 18.94 17.68 -4.99
CA LEU A 245 20.37 17.87 -4.74
C LEU A 245 20.92 19.13 -5.42
N SER A 246 20.55 19.37 -6.68
CA SER A 246 20.93 20.59 -7.40
C SER A 246 20.47 21.84 -6.66
N THR A 247 19.22 21.84 -6.19
CA THR A 247 18.65 22.98 -5.45
C THR A 247 19.38 23.21 -4.13
N ALA A 248 19.66 22.14 -3.37
CA ALA A 248 20.41 22.24 -2.11
C ALA A 248 21.85 22.75 -2.32
N LEU A 249 22.52 22.33 -3.41
CA LEU A 249 23.86 22.81 -3.76
C LEU A 249 23.87 24.30 -4.16
N ASP A 250 22.86 24.74 -4.90
CA ASP A 250 22.71 26.15 -5.31
C ASP A 250 22.49 27.07 -4.10
N GLU A 251 21.64 26.64 -3.16
CA GLU A 251 21.41 27.36 -1.91
C GLU A 251 22.66 27.43 -1.02
N GLN A 252 23.39 26.32 -0.89
CA GLN A 252 24.63 26.28 -0.13
C GLN A 252 25.70 27.22 -0.71
N SER A 253 25.68 27.40 -2.03
CA SER A 253 26.60 28.29 -2.77
C SER A 253 26.14 29.75 -2.76
N GLY A 254 24.96 30.08 -2.21
CA GLY A 254 24.42 31.44 -2.13
C GLY A 254 23.95 32.02 -3.47
N ARG A 255 23.69 31.18 -4.48
CA ARG A 255 23.35 31.62 -5.84
C ARG A 255 21.82 31.78 -5.99
N PRO A 256 21.30 32.95 -6.44
CA PRO A 256 19.95 33.01 -6.96
C PRO A 256 19.89 32.31 -8.33
N ALA A 257 18.79 31.62 -8.64
CA ALA A 257 18.59 30.74 -9.80
C ALA A 257 18.81 31.37 -11.21
N ASN A 258 19.23 32.64 -11.31
CA ASN A 258 19.34 33.40 -12.55
C ASN A 258 20.74 33.99 -12.86
N GLU A 259 21.77 33.78 -12.03
CA GLU A 259 23.09 34.40 -12.26
C GLU A 259 24.15 33.42 -12.77
N CYS A 260 24.39 33.41 -14.07
CA CYS A 260 25.48 32.68 -14.72
C CYS A 260 26.84 33.39 -14.48
N GLY A 261 27.37 33.36 -13.25
CA GLY A 261 28.78 33.70 -12.97
C GLY A 261 29.81 32.65 -13.43
N ASP A 262 31.05 33.09 -13.66
CA ASP A 262 32.20 32.34 -14.23
C ASP A 262 32.76 31.16 -13.39
N VAL A 263 32.23 30.91 -12.20
CA VAL A 263 32.65 29.76 -11.36
C VAL A 263 31.71 28.59 -11.64
N GLN A 264 32.27 27.47 -12.13
CA GLN A 264 31.52 26.23 -12.35
C GLN A 264 30.89 25.78 -11.03
N ALA A 265 29.57 25.89 -10.91
CA ALA A 265 28.88 25.50 -9.69
C ALA A 265 28.82 23.97 -9.57
N LEU A 266 28.68 23.47 -8.35
CA LEU A 266 28.54 22.02 -8.12
C LEU A 266 27.27 21.44 -8.76
N SER A 267 26.22 22.25 -8.88
CA SER A 267 25.00 21.94 -9.63
C SER A 267 25.27 21.76 -11.14
N ASP A 268 26.14 22.57 -11.73
CA ASP A 268 26.55 22.43 -13.13
C ASP A 268 27.35 21.14 -13.36
N VAL A 269 28.20 20.76 -12.40
CA VAL A 269 28.94 19.48 -12.43
C VAL A 269 28.00 18.29 -12.30
N LEU A 270 27.01 18.37 -11.40
CA LEU A 270 25.96 17.36 -11.28
C LEU A 270 25.17 17.20 -12.59
N GLY A 271 24.80 18.32 -13.24
CA GLY A 271 24.16 18.29 -14.56
C GLY A 271 25.00 17.57 -15.61
N ALA A 272 26.30 17.87 -15.68
CA ALA A 272 27.22 17.19 -16.59
C ALA A 272 27.37 15.69 -16.28
N LEU A 273 27.35 15.29 -15.01
CA LEU A 273 27.41 13.88 -14.59
C LEU A 273 26.16 13.11 -15.03
N LEU A 274 24.97 13.71 -14.89
CA LEU A 274 23.71 13.08 -15.32
C LEU A 274 23.67 12.89 -16.85
N GLU A 275 24.24 13.83 -17.60
CA GLU A 275 24.28 13.80 -19.06
C GLU A 275 25.41 12.93 -19.64
N GLY A 276 26.55 12.84 -18.93
CA GLY A 276 27.74 12.12 -19.36
C GLY A 276 27.53 10.63 -19.56
N ASN A 277 26.55 10.06 -18.86
CA ASN A 277 26.18 8.64 -18.97
C ASN A 277 25.15 8.34 -20.07
N LEU A 278 24.68 9.36 -20.80
CA LEU A 278 23.69 9.21 -21.88
C LEU A 278 24.36 9.28 -23.24
N GLU A 279 24.07 8.32 -24.11
CA GLU A 279 24.65 8.24 -25.46
C GLU A 279 24.00 9.21 -26.44
N GLN A 280 22.68 9.40 -26.33
CA GLN A 280 21.90 10.18 -27.29
C GLN A 280 21.67 11.62 -26.79
N GLU A 281 21.91 12.60 -27.66
CA GLU A 281 21.67 14.02 -27.34
C GLU A 281 20.19 14.31 -27.01
N ALA A 282 19.27 13.61 -27.67
CA ALA A 282 17.84 13.71 -27.37
C ALA A 282 17.51 13.31 -25.91
N GLN A 283 18.18 12.28 -25.39
CA GLN A 283 18.02 11.82 -24.01
C GLN A 283 18.60 12.85 -23.01
N ARG A 284 19.77 13.43 -23.32
CA ARG A 284 20.38 14.49 -22.51
C ARG A 284 19.47 15.71 -22.40
N VAL A 285 18.94 16.16 -23.53
CA VAL A 285 18.00 17.30 -23.57
C VAL A 285 16.73 16.99 -22.76
N ALA A 286 16.19 15.77 -22.86
CA ALA A 286 15.02 15.35 -22.08
C ALA A 286 15.30 15.36 -20.57
N VAL A 287 16.42 14.78 -20.12
CA VAL A 287 16.81 14.77 -18.70
C VAL A 287 17.01 16.19 -18.18
N ARG A 288 17.73 17.04 -18.92
CA ARG A 288 17.93 18.44 -18.56
C ARG A 288 16.61 19.20 -18.43
N SER A 289 15.67 18.96 -19.36
CA SER A 289 14.34 19.56 -19.31
C SER A 289 13.56 19.11 -18.08
N MET A 290 13.56 17.81 -17.77
CA MET A 290 12.85 17.27 -16.60
C MET A 290 13.44 17.80 -15.28
N VAL A 291 14.77 17.81 -15.13
CA VAL A 291 15.43 18.37 -13.94
C VAL A 291 15.05 19.85 -13.78
N LYS A 292 15.09 20.63 -14.85
CA LYS A 292 14.71 22.05 -14.82
C LYS A 292 13.25 22.25 -14.41
N GLU A 293 12.32 21.44 -14.93
CA GLU A 293 10.91 21.50 -14.54
C GLU A 293 10.71 21.18 -13.05
N VAL A 294 11.41 20.17 -12.53
CA VAL A 294 11.33 19.81 -11.11
C VAL A 294 11.91 20.92 -10.23
N VAL A 295 13.06 21.50 -10.58
CA VAL A 295 13.64 22.65 -9.87
C VAL A 295 12.65 23.83 -9.83
N LEU A 296 11.99 24.14 -10.95
CA LEU A 296 10.94 25.16 -10.98
C LEU A 296 9.75 24.79 -10.09
N SER A 297 9.39 23.51 -10.00
CA SER A 297 8.34 23.02 -9.10
C SER A 297 8.73 23.19 -7.63
N ILE A 298 9.98 22.94 -7.27
CA ILE A 298 10.51 23.15 -5.91
C ILE A 298 10.42 24.64 -5.54
N GLN A 299 10.85 25.54 -6.43
CA GLN A 299 10.78 26.99 -6.19
C GLN A 299 9.34 27.51 -6.04
N ARG A 300 8.39 26.95 -6.78
CA ARG A 300 6.96 27.27 -6.61
C ARG A 300 6.45 26.81 -5.25
N LEU A 301 6.85 25.62 -4.82
CA LEU A 301 6.44 25.02 -3.55
C LEU A 301 6.79 25.89 -2.35
N SER A 302 7.95 26.55 -2.36
CA SER A 302 8.37 27.48 -1.31
C SER A 302 7.40 28.66 -1.10
N ASN A 303 6.55 28.95 -2.08
CA ASN A 303 5.55 30.03 -2.03
C ASN A 303 4.13 29.53 -1.78
N GLU A 304 3.88 28.22 -1.89
CA GLU A 304 2.56 27.65 -1.64
C GLU A 304 2.37 27.41 -0.13
N PRO A 305 1.18 27.67 0.43
CA PRO A 305 0.88 27.28 1.80
C PRO A 305 0.63 25.78 1.92
N GLU A 306 0.87 25.22 3.11
CA GLU A 306 0.45 23.85 3.43
C GLU A 306 -1.08 23.75 3.52
N ILE A 307 -1.59 22.53 3.33
CA ILE A 307 -3.03 22.29 3.42
C ILE A 307 -3.37 22.16 4.90
N THR A 308 -4.19 23.08 5.40
CA THR A 308 -4.58 23.09 6.82
C THR A 308 -5.77 22.19 7.08
N GLN A 309 -5.89 21.70 8.32
CA GLN A 309 -7.03 20.88 8.76
C GLN A 309 -8.38 21.60 8.55
N ASP A 310 -8.41 22.93 8.75
CA ASP A 310 -9.62 23.73 8.56
C ASP A 310 -10.06 23.76 7.09
N SER A 311 -9.11 23.80 6.15
CA SER A 311 -9.41 23.80 4.72
C SER A 311 -10.10 22.52 4.23
N VAL A 312 -9.79 21.37 4.86
CA VAL A 312 -10.33 20.05 4.48
C VAL A 312 -11.50 19.58 5.35
N LYS A 313 -11.90 20.37 6.36
CA LYS A 313 -12.89 19.96 7.37
C LYS A 313 -14.26 19.60 6.77
N GLU A 314 -14.74 20.39 5.81
CA GLU A 314 -16.02 20.13 5.14
C GLU A 314 -15.91 18.94 4.18
N ALA A 315 -14.82 18.84 3.43
CA ALA A 315 -14.52 17.69 2.58
C ALA A 315 -14.50 16.38 3.40
N ALA A 316 -13.84 16.39 4.57
CA ALA A 316 -13.78 15.26 5.49
C ALA A 316 -15.17 14.86 6.03
N LYS A 317 -16.07 15.82 6.30
CA LYS A 317 -17.45 15.51 6.71
C LYS A 317 -18.22 14.79 5.61
N VAL A 318 -18.07 15.23 4.36
CA VAL A 318 -18.68 14.58 3.19
C VAL A 318 -18.06 13.19 2.96
N ALA A 319 -16.74 13.08 3.01
CA ALA A 319 -16.00 11.82 2.87
C ALA A 319 -16.45 10.78 3.88
N ARG A 320 -16.58 11.14 5.17
CA ARG A 320 -17.08 10.23 6.22
C ARG A 320 -18.47 9.66 5.92
N ARG A 321 -19.35 10.40 5.24
CA ARG A 321 -20.65 9.88 4.80
C ARG A 321 -20.49 8.87 3.67
N CYS A 322 -19.57 9.10 2.74
CA CYS A 322 -19.21 8.16 1.69
C CYS A 322 -18.60 6.88 2.27
N HIS A 323 -17.63 6.99 3.18
CA HIS A 323 -16.99 5.83 3.83
C HIS A 323 -18.00 4.92 4.53
N ARG A 324 -18.93 5.48 5.31
CA ARG A 324 -20.01 4.70 5.93
C ARG A 324 -20.91 4.00 4.90
N ALA A 325 -21.12 4.58 3.72
CA ALA A 325 -21.86 3.92 2.66
C ALA A 325 -21.07 2.77 2.04
N PHE A 326 -19.76 2.93 1.83
CA PHE A 326 -18.89 1.88 1.32
C PHE A 326 -18.62 0.75 2.32
N GLU A 327 -18.54 1.05 3.62
CA GLU A 327 -18.46 0.04 4.68
C GLU A 327 -19.69 -0.87 4.65
N ARG A 328 -20.90 -0.29 4.58
CA ARG A 328 -22.14 -1.07 4.42
C ARG A 328 -22.15 -1.88 3.12
N LEU A 329 -21.67 -1.32 2.02
CA LEU A 329 -21.59 -2.06 0.75
C LEU A 329 -20.66 -3.27 0.85
N ARG A 330 -19.53 -3.15 1.56
CA ARG A 330 -18.60 -4.25 1.79
C ARG A 330 -19.20 -5.32 2.71
N GLU A 331 -19.88 -4.92 3.78
CA GLU A 331 -20.60 -5.83 4.68
C GLU A 331 -21.71 -6.61 3.95
N GLU A 332 -22.52 -5.94 3.15
CA GLU A 332 -23.55 -6.61 2.35
C GLU A 332 -22.94 -7.61 1.35
N ALA A 333 -21.80 -7.28 0.75
CA ALA A 333 -21.09 -8.17 -0.16
C ALA A 333 -20.55 -9.41 0.56
N THR A 334 -19.94 -9.25 1.74
CA THR A 334 -19.45 -10.39 2.54
C THR A 334 -20.58 -11.29 3.01
N GLU A 335 -21.69 -10.72 3.48
CA GLU A 335 -22.89 -11.47 3.87
C GLU A 335 -23.46 -12.28 2.70
N ARG A 336 -23.55 -11.69 1.51
CA ARG A 336 -23.97 -12.39 0.28
C ARG A 336 -23.03 -13.55 -0.05
N HIS A 337 -21.71 -13.32 0.00
CA HIS A 337 -20.74 -14.38 -0.25
C HIS A 337 -20.84 -15.52 0.76
N GLU A 338 -21.03 -15.22 2.04
CA GLU A 338 -21.25 -16.23 3.07
C GLU A 338 -22.55 -16.99 2.88
N ALA A 339 -23.65 -16.31 2.53
CA ALA A 339 -24.93 -16.93 2.24
C ALA A 339 -24.80 -17.91 1.07
N HIS A 340 -24.14 -17.50 -0.01
CA HIS A 340 -23.86 -18.36 -1.16
C HIS A 340 -22.97 -19.56 -0.78
N ARG A 341 -21.96 -19.36 0.08
CA ARG A 341 -21.13 -20.45 0.60
C ARG A 341 -21.95 -21.44 1.43
N LYS A 342 -22.81 -20.96 2.33
CA LYS A 342 -23.70 -21.78 3.16
C LYS A 342 -24.70 -22.55 2.30
N GLU A 343 -25.26 -21.91 1.28
CA GLU A 343 -26.17 -22.55 0.33
C GLU A 343 -25.49 -23.65 -0.48
N ARG A 344 -24.31 -23.38 -1.05
CA ARG A 344 -23.51 -24.41 -1.75
C ARG A 344 -23.22 -25.61 -0.84
N LYS A 345 -22.90 -25.37 0.43
CA LYS A 345 -22.70 -26.44 1.42
C LYS A 345 -23.97 -27.25 1.67
N ARG A 346 -25.14 -26.59 1.77
CA ARG A 346 -26.44 -27.27 1.91
C ARG A 346 -26.76 -28.13 0.69
N ARG A 347 -26.60 -27.59 -0.52
CA ARG A 347 -26.82 -28.33 -1.79
C ARG A 347 -25.88 -29.53 -1.89
N TRP A 348 -24.61 -29.36 -1.55
CA TRP A 348 -23.63 -30.46 -1.50
C TRP A 348 -24.03 -31.56 -0.49
N SER A 349 -24.45 -31.19 0.72
CA SER A 349 -24.94 -32.16 1.71
C SER A 349 -26.17 -32.92 1.21
N GLN A 350 -27.14 -32.24 0.59
CA GLN A 350 -28.32 -32.88 0.01
C GLN A 350 -27.96 -33.84 -1.13
N MET A 351 -27.00 -33.50 -1.99
CA MET A 351 -26.49 -34.38 -3.03
C MET A 351 -25.77 -35.60 -2.46
N LYS A 352 -24.96 -35.42 -1.41
CA LYS A 352 -24.28 -36.52 -0.71
C LYS A 352 -25.29 -37.47 -0.05
N ASP A 353 -26.31 -36.93 0.60
CA ASP A 353 -27.38 -37.73 1.23
C ASP A 353 -28.22 -38.46 0.18
N ALA A 354 -28.48 -37.84 -0.98
CA ALA A 354 -29.15 -38.48 -2.11
C ALA A 354 -28.29 -39.58 -2.75
N ALA A 355 -26.98 -39.38 -2.90
CA ALA A 355 -26.04 -40.35 -3.42
C ALA A 355 -25.84 -41.55 -2.45
N CYS A 356 -25.75 -41.29 -1.14
CA CYS A 356 -25.71 -42.34 -0.11
C CYS A 356 -27.00 -43.19 -0.09
N ARG A 357 -28.15 -42.62 -0.46
CA ARG A 357 -29.43 -43.35 -0.55
C ARG A 357 -29.54 -44.21 -1.81
N GLN A 358 -28.70 -43.99 -2.83
CA GLN A 358 -28.83 -44.66 -4.13
C GLN A 358 -27.90 -45.86 -4.35
N VAL A 359 -26.81 -46.05 -3.59
CA VAL A 359 -25.98 -47.26 -3.74
C VAL A 359 -25.32 -47.69 -2.42
N PRO A 360 -25.64 -48.87 -1.85
CA PRO A 360 -24.67 -49.61 -1.07
C PRO A 360 -23.69 -50.24 -2.06
N THR A 361 -22.51 -49.66 -2.26
CA THR A 361 -21.48 -50.33 -3.07
C THR A 361 -21.15 -51.68 -2.41
N PRO A 362 -20.97 -52.77 -3.18
CA PRO A 362 -20.73 -54.12 -2.65
C PRO A 362 -19.65 -54.16 -1.56
N ILE A 363 -18.58 -53.36 -1.76
CA ILE A 363 -17.45 -53.20 -0.84
C ILE A 363 -17.87 -52.69 0.56
N LEU A 364 -18.85 -51.79 0.66
CA LEU A 364 -19.31 -51.27 1.95
C LEU A 364 -20.18 -52.30 2.70
N ARG A 365 -20.85 -53.20 1.96
CA ARG A 365 -21.55 -54.35 2.55
C ARG A 365 -20.56 -55.38 3.07
N ASP A 366 -19.54 -55.71 2.27
CA ASP A 366 -18.50 -56.67 2.65
C ASP A 366 -17.71 -56.20 3.88
N LEU A 367 -17.37 -54.89 3.95
CA LEU A 367 -16.72 -54.30 5.13
C LEU A 367 -17.62 -54.29 6.37
N ALA A 368 -18.92 -54.04 6.21
CA ALA A 368 -19.88 -54.10 7.32
C ALA A 368 -20.07 -55.55 7.83
N ASP A 369 -20.02 -56.53 6.93
CA ASP A 369 -20.11 -57.96 7.28
C ASP A 369 -18.83 -58.48 7.93
N LEU A 370 -17.66 -58.00 7.49
CA LEU A 370 -16.37 -58.24 8.17
C LEU A 370 -16.38 -57.66 9.60
N ASN A 371 -16.86 -56.44 9.79
CA ASN A 371 -16.96 -55.85 11.13
C ASN A 371 -17.96 -56.58 12.04
N ARG A 372 -19.07 -57.09 11.48
CA ARG A 372 -20.02 -57.92 12.24
C ARG A 372 -19.43 -59.27 12.64
N LYS A 373 -18.66 -59.90 11.76
CA LYS A 373 -17.92 -61.14 12.09
C LYS A 373 -16.86 -60.88 13.16
N ALA A 374 -16.04 -59.85 13.01
CA ALA A 374 -15.03 -59.48 14.01
C ALA A 374 -15.64 -59.21 15.40
N ALA A 375 -16.81 -58.56 15.46
CA ALA A 375 -17.52 -58.34 16.71
C ALA A 375 -18.13 -59.62 17.31
N ALA A 376 -18.56 -60.57 16.47
CA ALA A 376 -19.05 -61.88 16.91
C ALA A 376 -17.92 -62.78 17.41
N ASP A 377 -16.76 -62.74 16.75
CA ASP A 377 -15.57 -63.50 17.14
C ASP A 377 -14.97 -62.98 18.44
N MET A 378 -14.94 -61.66 18.68
CA MET A 378 -14.59 -61.10 20.00
C MET A 378 -15.54 -61.54 21.11
N ARG A 379 -16.85 -61.64 20.82
CA ARG A 379 -17.84 -62.11 21.81
C ARG A 379 -17.71 -63.60 22.11
N ARG A 380 -17.31 -64.43 21.14
CA ARG A 380 -16.98 -65.85 21.36
C ARG A 380 -15.71 -66.02 22.17
N ALA A 381 -14.65 -65.27 21.84
CA ALA A 381 -13.41 -65.28 22.61
C ALA A 381 -13.61 -64.84 24.07
N ALA A 382 -14.53 -63.89 24.32
CA ALA A 382 -14.90 -63.48 25.68
C ALA A 382 -15.74 -64.52 26.44
N ALA A 383 -16.48 -65.37 25.73
CA ALA A 383 -17.25 -66.48 26.35
C ALA A 383 -16.34 -67.67 26.69
N ASP A 384 -15.37 -67.99 25.82
CA ASP A 384 -14.41 -69.08 26.06
C ASP A 384 -13.43 -68.74 27.20
N ALA A 385 -13.06 -67.46 27.37
CA ALA A 385 -12.20 -67.00 28.47
C ALA A 385 -12.88 -67.01 29.86
N ALA A 386 -14.21 -67.10 29.91
CA ALA A 386 -14.97 -67.12 31.17
C ALA A 386 -15.00 -68.50 31.83
N ASP A 387 -14.70 -69.58 31.09
CA ASP A 387 -14.70 -70.96 31.59
C ASP A 387 -13.33 -71.41 32.15
N GLU A 388 -12.25 -70.65 31.92
CA GLU A 388 -10.88 -71.03 32.31
C GLU A 388 -10.43 -70.47 33.68
N PHE A 389 -11.18 -69.55 34.30
CA PHE A 389 -10.84 -68.92 35.58
C PHE A 389 -11.87 -69.18 36.70
N VAL A 390 -12.15 -70.46 37.00
CA VAL A 390 -12.78 -70.85 38.27
C VAL A 390 -11.69 -71.13 39.32
N ILE A 391 -11.30 -70.12 40.09
CA ILE A 391 -10.39 -70.27 41.24
C ILE A 391 -11.14 -70.98 42.37
N ARG A 392 -10.84 -72.26 42.63
CA ARG A 392 -11.27 -72.95 43.85
C ARG A 392 -10.42 -72.48 45.03
N ARG A 393 -11.03 -71.85 46.05
CA ARG A 393 -10.35 -71.54 47.31
C ARG A 393 -10.13 -72.83 48.13
N PRO A 394 -8.91 -73.11 48.60
CA PRO A 394 -8.66 -74.16 49.59
C PRO A 394 -9.30 -73.78 50.93
N LYS A 395 -9.83 -74.78 51.63
CA LYS A 395 -10.41 -74.66 52.97
C LYS A 395 -9.31 -75.04 53.96
N GLU A 396 -8.74 -74.08 54.67
CA GLU A 396 -7.83 -74.33 55.79
C GLU A 396 -8.36 -73.56 57.02
N ASP A 397 -8.86 -74.37 57.96
CA ASP A 397 -8.54 -74.40 59.38
C ASP A 397 -8.70 -73.10 60.18
N MET A 398 -9.90 -72.95 60.75
CA MET A 398 -10.15 -72.24 62.00
C MET A 398 -10.52 -73.31 63.04
N GLU A 399 -9.53 -73.80 63.78
CA GLU A 399 -9.73 -74.41 65.09
C GLU A 399 -9.07 -73.48 66.12
N ASP A 400 -9.86 -73.06 67.12
CA ASP A 400 -9.36 -72.49 68.37
C ASP A 400 -8.76 -73.64 69.23
N ASP A 401 -7.69 -73.29 69.98
CA ASP A 401 -6.82 -74.06 70.91
C ASP A 401 -5.60 -74.81 70.35
#